data_AF-A0A0K8QAF5-F1
#
_entry.id   AF-A0A0K8QAF5-F1
#
_cell.length_a   1.000
_cell.length_b   1.000
_cell.length_c   1.000
_cell.angle_alpha   90.00
_cell.angle_beta   90.00
_cell.angle_gamma   90.00
#
_symmetry.space_group_name_H-M   'P 1'
#
loop_
_entity.id
_entity.type
_entity.pdbx_description
1 polymer ?
#
loop_
_entity_poly.entity_id
_entity_poly.type
_entity_poly.pdbx_seq_one_letter_code
_entity_poly.pdbx_strand_id
1 'polypeptide(L)'
;MLVERCPVPFVADESATRPGEVTRELLNGAANAVSIKTARTGFSHSQRVLFQCDGLGAEVVMGNQIDGQLGTLCTVTFGAAFKSTTLRAGELSNFLDMSDDLLAEPLEIVDGRLAARQVPGIGIAIDPEKLSKYRLDQGN
;
A
#
# COMPACT_ATOMS: atom_id res chain seq x y z
N MET A 1 -2.55 -20.31 20.08
CA MET A 1 -3.34 -19.84 18.92
C MET A 1 -2.64 -20.19 17.61
N LEU A 2 -3.31 -20.12 16.44
CA LEU A 2 -2.68 -20.42 15.13
C LEU A 2 -1.41 -19.58 14.91
N VAL A 3 -1.47 -18.29 15.28
CA VAL A 3 -0.36 -17.34 15.18
C VAL A 3 0.90 -17.84 15.91
N GLU A 4 0.75 -18.35 17.14
CA GLU A 4 1.89 -18.85 17.96
C GLU A 4 2.52 -20.13 17.41
N ARG A 5 1.77 -20.90 16.59
CA ARG A 5 2.22 -22.18 16.03
C ARG A 5 2.66 -22.05 14.57
N CYS A 6 2.50 -20.87 13.98
CA CYS A 6 2.83 -20.61 12.59
C CYS A 6 4.31 -20.22 12.47
N PRO A 7 5.11 -20.93 11.65
CA PRO A 7 6.53 -20.59 11.46
C PRO A 7 6.75 -19.37 10.55
N VAL A 8 5.68 -18.85 9.93
CA VAL A 8 5.71 -17.66 9.06
C VAL A 8 4.88 -16.54 9.67
N PRO A 9 5.19 -15.26 9.36
CA PRO A 9 4.40 -14.12 9.84
C PRO A 9 2.91 -14.25 9.50
N PHE A 10 2.07 -13.88 10.45
CA PHE A 10 0.62 -13.79 10.32
C PHE A 10 0.24 -12.31 10.21
N VAL A 11 -0.10 -11.90 8.99
CA VAL A 11 -0.34 -10.50 8.64
C VAL A 11 -1.80 -10.13 8.91
N ALA A 12 -2.02 -9.11 9.74
CA ALA A 12 -3.33 -8.47 9.84
C ALA A 12 -3.56 -7.53 8.66
N ASP A 13 -4.67 -7.71 7.95
CA ASP A 13 -5.10 -6.86 6.84
C ASP A 13 -6.44 -6.21 7.14
N GLU A 14 -7.57 -6.81 6.75
CA GLU A 14 -8.92 -6.27 7.01
C GLU A 14 -9.26 -6.23 8.51
N SER A 15 -8.57 -7.00 9.36
CA SER A 15 -8.74 -6.98 10.82
C SER A 15 -8.09 -5.79 11.51
N ALA A 16 -7.21 -5.05 10.82
CA ALA A 16 -6.41 -3.95 11.38
C ALA A 16 -6.36 -2.73 10.45
N THR A 17 -7.52 -2.10 10.21
CA THR A 17 -7.64 -0.94 9.31
C THR A 17 -7.35 0.40 9.98
N ARG A 18 -7.34 0.44 11.33
CA ARG A 18 -7.11 1.65 12.14
C ARG A 18 -6.05 1.40 13.21
N PRO A 19 -5.31 2.43 13.67
CA PRO A 19 -4.26 2.26 14.69
C PRO A 19 -4.71 1.53 15.98
N GLY A 20 -5.94 1.79 16.45
CA GLY A 20 -6.48 1.09 17.62
C GLY A 20 -6.72 -0.41 17.40
N GLU A 21 -7.07 -0.79 16.17
CA GLU A 21 -7.23 -2.20 15.77
C GLU A 21 -5.86 -2.86 15.67
N VAL A 22 -4.86 -2.18 15.08
CA VAL A 22 -3.47 -2.64 15.06
C VAL A 22 -2.97 -2.94 16.48
N THR A 23 -3.19 -2.03 17.44
CA THR A 23 -2.81 -2.28 18.85
C THR A 23 -3.48 -3.55 19.37
N ARG A 24 -4.78 -3.68 19.15
CA ARG A 24 -5.57 -4.80 19.66
C ARG A 24 -5.08 -6.13 19.08
N GLU A 25 -4.92 -6.22 17.76
CA GLU A 25 -4.50 -7.45 17.05
C GLU A 25 -3.07 -7.88 17.42
N LEU A 26 -2.16 -6.92 17.66
CA LEU A 26 -0.79 -7.25 18.08
C LEU A 26 -0.75 -7.67 19.56
N LEU A 27 -1.46 -6.97 20.45
CA LEU A 27 -1.41 -7.27 21.90
C LEU A 27 -2.19 -8.52 22.30
N ASN A 28 -3.24 -8.89 21.55
CA ASN A 28 -4.00 -10.12 21.80
C ASN A 28 -3.37 -11.35 21.11
N GLY A 29 -2.29 -11.17 20.35
CA GLY A 29 -1.61 -12.23 19.62
C GLY A 29 -2.38 -12.78 18.41
N ALA A 30 -3.34 -12.03 17.86
CA ALA A 30 -4.09 -12.39 16.66
C ALA A 30 -3.32 -12.11 15.36
N ALA A 31 -2.26 -11.29 15.43
CA ALA A 31 -1.29 -11.10 14.36
C ALA A 31 0.09 -10.75 14.92
N ASN A 32 1.13 -10.93 14.10
CA ASN A 32 2.50 -10.49 14.42
C ASN A 32 3.15 -9.69 13.27
N ALA A 33 2.38 -9.37 12.24
CA ALA A 33 2.73 -8.47 11.16
C ALA A 33 1.49 -7.69 10.69
N VAL A 34 1.67 -6.58 9.99
CA VAL A 34 0.58 -5.69 9.56
C VAL A 34 0.70 -5.31 8.09
N SER A 35 -0.42 -5.39 7.36
CA SER A 35 -0.54 -4.89 5.99
C SER A 35 -0.88 -3.40 6.01
N ILE A 36 0.07 -2.56 5.60
CA ILE A 36 -0.13 -1.12 5.45
C ILE A 36 -0.60 -0.85 4.02
N LYS A 37 -1.77 -0.23 3.88
CA LYS A 37 -2.34 0.18 2.60
C LYS A 37 -2.65 1.67 2.59
N THR A 38 -1.96 2.41 1.71
CA THR A 38 -2.17 3.86 1.58
C THR A 38 -3.57 4.19 1.09
N ALA A 39 -4.25 3.28 0.38
CA ALA A 39 -5.65 3.44 -0.01
C ALA A 39 -6.60 3.62 1.19
N ARG A 40 -6.30 2.99 2.34
CA ARG A 40 -7.13 3.05 3.55
C ARG A 40 -6.73 4.18 4.48
N THR A 41 -5.43 4.46 4.56
CA THR A 41 -4.83 5.25 5.64
C THR A 41 -4.05 6.48 5.15
N GLY A 42 -4.01 6.72 3.83
CA GLY A 42 -3.21 7.78 3.23
C GLY A 42 -1.74 7.68 3.64
N PHE A 43 -1.03 8.81 3.72
CA PHE A 43 0.35 8.83 4.23
C PHE A 43 0.43 9.01 5.74
N SER A 44 -0.32 9.97 6.29
CA SER A 44 -0.19 10.33 7.71
C SER A 44 -0.64 9.21 8.66
N HIS A 45 -1.71 8.47 8.35
CA HIS A 45 -2.11 7.34 9.19
C HIS A 45 -1.27 6.10 8.90
N SER A 46 -0.85 5.86 7.65
CA SER A 46 0.13 4.81 7.34
C SER A 46 1.41 4.99 8.16
N GLN A 47 1.92 6.22 8.28
CA GLN A 47 3.10 6.52 9.10
C GLN A 47 2.87 6.23 10.58
N ARG A 48 1.68 6.56 11.11
CA ARG A 48 1.33 6.23 12.50
C ARG A 48 1.30 4.72 12.74
N VAL A 49 0.70 3.96 11.82
CA VAL A 49 0.67 2.50 11.88
C VAL A 49 2.09 1.93 11.78
N LEU A 50 2.91 2.45 10.87
CA LEU A 50 4.30 2.04 10.72
C LEU A 50 5.09 2.23 12.01
N PHE A 51 5.08 3.44 12.57
CA PHE A 51 5.85 3.75 13.79
C PHE A 51 5.34 2.98 15.01
N GLN A 52 4.04 2.70 15.05
CA GLN A 52 3.46 1.81 16.04
C GLN A 52 3.99 0.37 15.89
N CYS A 53 4.04 -0.17 14.67
CA CYS A 53 4.58 -1.50 14.41
C CYS A 53 6.08 -1.59 14.72
N ASP A 54 6.87 -0.60 14.27
CA ASP A 54 8.29 -0.50 14.58
C ASP A 54 8.54 -0.48 16.11
N GLY A 55 7.73 0.29 16.85
CA GLY A 55 7.82 0.38 18.31
C GLY A 55 7.41 -0.91 19.05
N LEU A 56 6.52 -1.71 18.46
CA LEU A 56 6.06 -3.00 19.00
C LEU A 56 6.88 -4.18 18.47
N GLY A 57 7.84 -3.95 17.56
CA GLY A 57 8.63 -5.01 16.93
C GLY A 57 7.84 -5.89 15.94
N ALA A 58 6.73 -5.39 15.40
CA ALA A 58 5.92 -6.09 14.41
C ALA A 58 6.41 -5.79 12.99
N GLU A 59 6.46 -6.83 12.13
CA GLU A 59 6.78 -6.63 10.72
C GLU A 59 5.65 -5.92 9.97
N VAL A 60 6.00 -5.24 8.88
CA VAL A 60 5.03 -4.59 7.99
C VAL A 60 5.22 -5.03 6.55
N VAL A 61 4.12 -5.06 5.80
CA VAL A 61 4.12 -5.27 4.35
C VAL A 61 3.31 -4.15 3.72
N MET A 62 3.77 -3.64 2.58
CA MET A 62 2.98 -2.73 1.76
C MET A 62 1.96 -3.55 0.97
N GLY A 63 0.70 -3.54 1.42
CA GLY A 63 -0.37 -4.30 0.80
C GLY A 63 -1.08 -3.54 -0.33
N ASN A 64 -1.84 -4.28 -1.14
CA ASN A 64 -2.62 -3.74 -2.26
C ASN A 64 -4.13 -3.75 -1.96
N GLN A 65 -4.85 -2.71 -2.40
CA GLN A 65 -6.31 -2.59 -2.27
C GLN A 65 -7.02 -2.78 -3.62
N ILE A 66 -6.44 -3.59 -4.50
CA ILE A 66 -6.76 -3.65 -5.94
C ILE A 66 -6.57 -2.25 -6.54
N ASP A 67 -5.41 -1.67 -6.22
CA ASP A 67 -5.07 -0.30 -6.61
C ASP A 67 -4.79 -0.25 -8.12
N GLY A 68 -5.35 0.77 -8.78
CA GLY A 68 -4.83 1.23 -10.07
C GLY A 68 -3.45 1.85 -9.93
N GLN A 69 -2.90 2.36 -11.02
CA GLN A 69 -1.54 2.92 -11.04
C GLN A 69 -1.41 4.13 -10.12
N LEU A 70 -2.46 4.94 -9.97
CA LEU A 70 -2.44 6.05 -9.00
C LEU A 70 -2.29 5.58 -7.54
N GLY A 71 -3.07 4.57 -7.12
CA GLY A 71 -2.95 4.01 -5.77
C GLY A 71 -1.61 3.29 -5.55
N THR A 72 -1.12 2.62 -6.59
CA THR A 72 0.20 1.98 -6.59
C THR A 72 1.32 3.02 -6.47
N LEU A 73 1.20 4.18 -7.14
CA LEU A 73 2.14 5.29 -7.03
C LEU A 73 2.21 5.84 -5.59
N CYS A 74 1.06 5.96 -4.91
CA CYS A 74 1.02 6.28 -3.49
C CYS A 74 1.74 5.22 -2.65
N THR A 75 1.48 3.94 -2.93
CA THR A 75 2.05 2.82 -2.17
C THR A 75 3.56 2.74 -2.32
N VAL A 76 4.12 2.86 -3.53
CA VAL A 76 5.57 2.84 -3.74
C VAL A 76 6.25 4.08 -3.15
N THR A 77 5.61 5.26 -3.22
CA THR A 77 6.15 6.48 -2.62
C THR A 77 6.29 6.33 -1.11
N PHE A 78 5.25 5.84 -0.43
CA PHE A 78 5.31 5.58 1.01
C PHE A 78 6.27 4.43 1.34
N GLY A 79 6.18 3.32 0.60
CA GLY A 79 6.99 2.13 0.81
C GLY A 79 8.49 2.36 0.66
N ALA A 80 8.89 3.29 -0.22
CA ALA A 80 10.30 3.65 -0.42
C ALA A 80 10.85 4.60 0.67
N ALA A 81 9.99 5.21 1.49
CA ALA A 81 10.40 6.26 2.42
C ALA A 81 11.01 5.73 3.73
N PHE A 82 10.78 4.46 4.08
CA PHE A 82 11.21 3.87 5.35
C PHE A 82 11.88 2.52 5.16
N LYS A 83 12.92 2.23 5.94
CA LYS A 83 13.62 0.95 5.86
C LYS A 83 12.67 -0.23 6.13
N SER A 84 11.86 -0.17 7.17
CA SER A 84 10.95 -1.24 7.59
C SER A 84 9.97 -1.66 6.48
N THR A 85 9.49 -0.71 5.67
CA THR A 85 8.56 -0.99 4.56
C THR A 85 9.24 -1.60 3.33
N THR A 86 10.57 -1.56 3.25
CA THR A 86 11.36 -2.15 2.14
C THR A 86 11.90 -3.55 2.44
N LEU A 87 11.75 -4.04 3.68
CA LEU A 87 12.26 -5.36 4.08
C LEU A 87 11.50 -6.52 3.43
N ARG A 88 10.27 -6.26 2.97
CA ARG A 88 9.41 -7.19 2.25
C ARG A 88 9.02 -6.56 0.91
N ALA A 89 8.73 -7.40 -0.09
CA ALA A 89 8.18 -6.91 -1.35
C ALA A 89 6.82 -6.24 -1.09
N GLY A 90 6.56 -5.13 -1.78
CA GLY A 90 5.24 -4.52 -1.81
C GLY A 90 4.36 -5.19 -2.86
N GLU A 91 3.07 -5.28 -2.57
CA GLU A 91 2.05 -5.72 -3.53
C GLU A 91 1.73 -4.57 -4.49
N LEU A 92 2.50 -4.45 -5.56
CA LEU A 92 2.54 -3.26 -6.43
C LEU A 92 2.25 -3.59 -7.90
N SER A 93 1.47 -4.63 -8.21
CA SER A 93 1.30 -5.11 -9.59
C SER A 93 -0.13 -5.45 -10.01
N ASN A 94 -1.12 -5.40 -9.13
CA ASN A 94 -2.52 -5.71 -9.49
C ASN A 94 -3.08 -4.78 -10.58
N PHE A 95 -2.53 -3.57 -10.72
CA PHE A 95 -2.88 -2.65 -11.79
C PHE A 95 -2.61 -3.21 -13.20
N LEU A 96 -1.75 -4.22 -13.35
CA LEU A 96 -1.43 -4.83 -14.64
C LEU A 96 -2.63 -5.55 -15.27
N ASP A 97 -3.61 -5.94 -14.46
CA ASP A 97 -4.84 -6.58 -14.94
C ASP A 97 -5.88 -5.56 -15.45
N MET A 98 -5.66 -4.25 -15.24
CA MET A 98 -6.57 -3.21 -15.72
C MET A 98 -6.34 -2.94 -17.22
N SER A 99 -7.43 -2.79 -17.98
CA SER A 99 -7.35 -2.56 -19.43
C SER A 99 -6.72 -1.22 -19.83
N ASP A 100 -6.77 -0.23 -18.95
CA ASP A 100 -6.17 1.10 -19.09
C ASP A 100 -6.14 1.78 -17.70
N ASP A 101 -5.45 2.91 -17.57
CA ASP A 101 -5.36 3.70 -16.33
C ASP A 101 -5.33 5.21 -16.62
N LEU A 102 -5.45 6.06 -15.60
CA LEU A 102 -5.57 7.51 -15.72
C LEU A 102 -4.22 8.25 -15.78
N LEU A 103 -3.09 7.58 -15.49
CA LEU A 103 -1.78 8.25 -15.53
C LEU A 103 -1.35 8.58 -16.97
N ALA A 104 -0.79 9.78 -17.15
CA ALA A 104 -0.17 10.22 -18.41
C ALA A 104 1.10 9.43 -18.73
N GLU A 105 1.89 9.14 -17.71
CA GLU A 105 3.05 8.24 -17.79
C GLU A 105 2.73 7.00 -16.97
N PRO A 106 2.64 5.80 -17.58
CA PRO A 106 2.42 4.57 -16.84
C PRO A 106 3.56 4.23 -15.87
N LEU A 107 3.26 3.39 -14.88
CA LEU A 107 4.27 2.79 -14.01
C LEU A 107 4.96 1.61 -14.71
N GLU A 108 6.28 1.51 -14.54
CA GLU A 108 7.08 0.42 -15.08
C GLU A 108 7.64 -0.45 -13.95
N ILE A 109 7.43 -1.76 -14.06
CA ILE A 109 8.08 -2.76 -13.20
C ILE A 109 9.21 -3.38 -14.01
N VAL A 110 10.44 -3.20 -13.54
CA VAL A 110 11.66 -3.71 -14.18
C VAL A 110 12.36 -4.64 -13.19
N ASP A 111 12.70 -5.85 -13.62
CA ASP A 111 13.35 -6.88 -12.80
C ASP A 111 12.65 -7.15 -11.45
N GLY A 112 11.32 -7.14 -11.47
CA GLY A 112 10.48 -7.36 -10.28
C GLY A 112 10.51 -6.21 -9.28
N ARG A 113 10.90 -5.00 -9.70
CA ARG A 113 11.00 -3.81 -8.85
C ARG A 113 10.24 -2.64 -9.46
N LEU A 114 9.61 -1.85 -8.60
CA LEU A 114 8.99 -0.58 -8.93
C LEU A 114 9.73 0.54 -8.18
N ALA A 115 10.18 1.56 -8.89
CA ALA A 115 10.85 2.71 -8.29
C ALA A 115 9.86 3.83 -7.96
N ALA A 116 10.08 4.51 -6.83
CA ALA A 116 9.42 5.78 -6.56
C ALA A 116 9.96 6.87 -7.51
N ARG A 117 9.06 7.72 -8.03
CA ARG A 117 9.43 8.82 -8.93
C ARG A 117 10.32 9.84 -8.21
N GLN A 118 11.33 10.35 -8.90
CA GLN A 118 12.31 11.31 -8.36
C GLN A 118 11.95 12.75 -8.76
N VAL A 119 10.74 13.20 -8.41
CA VAL A 119 10.21 14.54 -8.70
C VAL A 119 9.41 15.06 -7.50
N PRO A 120 9.13 16.37 -7.38
CA PRO A 120 8.31 16.90 -6.30
C PRO A 120 6.92 16.26 -6.21
N GLY A 121 6.45 16.04 -4.97
CA GLY A 121 5.21 15.31 -4.71
C GLY A 121 5.38 13.81 -4.97
N ILE A 122 4.29 13.14 -5.36
CA ILE A 122 4.34 11.72 -5.77
C ILE A 122 4.65 11.55 -7.26
N GLY A 123 4.86 12.66 -8.00
CA GLY A 123 5.02 12.64 -9.45
C GLY A 123 3.76 12.24 -10.21
N ILE A 124 2.58 12.51 -9.67
CA ILE A 124 1.30 12.27 -10.36
C ILE A 124 1.14 13.22 -11.56
N ALA A 125 0.75 12.66 -12.70
CA ALA A 125 0.26 13.38 -13.86
C ALA A 125 -0.92 12.61 -14.44
N ILE A 126 -2.11 13.24 -14.47
CA ILE A 126 -3.33 12.63 -15.02
C ILE A 126 -3.44 12.99 -16.50
N ASP A 127 -3.73 11.99 -17.32
CA ASP A 127 -4.05 12.16 -18.73
C ASP A 127 -5.48 12.74 -18.87
N PRO A 128 -5.65 13.96 -19.41
CA PRO A 128 -6.97 14.58 -19.53
C PRO A 128 -7.93 13.82 -20.47
N GLU A 129 -7.41 13.19 -21.52
CA GLU A 129 -8.22 12.44 -22.49
C GLU A 129 -8.75 11.16 -21.85
N LYS A 130 -7.88 10.43 -21.14
CA LYS A 130 -8.29 9.24 -20.39
C LYS A 130 -9.26 9.59 -19.26
N LEU A 131 -9.00 10.67 -18.52
CA LEU A 131 -9.94 11.14 -17.50
C LEU A 131 -11.31 11.47 -18.13
N SER A 132 -11.33 12.16 -19.28
CA SER A 132 -12.58 12.45 -19.99
C SER A 132 -13.30 11.18 -20.47
N LYS A 133 -12.57 10.15 -20.88
CA LYS A 133 -13.12 8.88 -21.36
C LYS A 133 -13.71 8.02 -20.24
N TYR A 134 -13.07 7.98 -19.07
CA TYR A 134 -13.40 7.03 -18.00
C TYR A 134 -14.26 7.61 -16.86
N ARG A 135 -14.48 8.92 -16.82
CA ARG A 135 -15.33 9.55 -15.81
C ARG A 135 -16.81 9.15 -15.98
N LEU A 136 -17.52 9.01 -14.87
CA LEU A 136 -18.93 8.56 -14.82
C LEU A 136 -19.92 9.67 -14.41
N ASP A 137 -19.43 10.89 -14.21
CA ASP A 137 -20.22 12.07 -13.84
C ASP A 137 -20.67 12.89 -15.06
N GLN A 138 -20.29 12.47 -16.27
CA GLN A 138 -20.94 12.91 -17.50
C GLN A 138 -22.19 12.06 -17.66
N GLY A 139 -23.35 12.65 -17.35
CA GLY A 139 -24.63 11.97 -17.50
C GLY A 139 -24.81 11.43 -18.92
N ASN A 140 -25.13 10.15 -19.00
CA ASN A 140 -26.03 9.64 -20.03
C ASN A 140 -27.46 9.73 -19.50
#